data_AF-A0A945V4Q8-F1
#
_entry.id   AF-A0A945V4Q8-F1
#
_cell.length_a   1.000
_cell.length_b   1.000
_cell.length_c   1.000
_cell.angle_alpha   90.00
_cell.angle_beta   90.00
_cell.angle_gamma   90.00
#
_symmetry.space_group_name_H-M   'P 1'
#
loop_
_entity.id
_entity.type
_entity.pdbx_description
1 polymer ?
#
loop_
_entity_poly.entity_id
_entity_poly.type
_entity_poly.pdbx_seq_one_letter_code
_entity_poly.pdbx_strand_id
1 'polypeptide(L)' 'MKDMKFSDTHQWVSPHDEEVAYIGISDYAQESLGDIIYIDTPSIGAKFKAGEQCGTIESVKT' A
#
# COMPACT_ATOMS: atom_id res chain seq x y z
N MET A 1 -11.81 -7.10 -11.40
CA MET A 1 -10.79 -6.03 -11.35
C MET A 1 -11.33 -4.72 -11.96
N LYS A 2 -12.48 -4.20 -11.53
CA LYS A 2 -13.08 -3.02 -12.20
C LYS A 2 -13.08 -1.71 -11.39
N ASP A 3 -12.69 -1.73 -10.11
CA ASP A 3 -12.83 -0.55 -9.24
C ASP A 3 -11.57 -0.21 -8.43
N MET A 4 -10.39 -0.30 -9.06
CA MET A 4 -9.16 0.18 -8.41
C MET A 4 -9.11 1.71 -8.48
N LYS A 5 -8.85 2.34 -7.34
CA LYS A 5 -8.53 3.77 -7.25
C LYS A 5 -7.06 3.93 -6.92
N PHE A 6 -6.45 4.99 -7.43
CA PHE A 6 -5.04 5.30 -7.23
C PHE A 6 -4.89 6.62 -6.50
N SER A 7 -3.83 6.72 -5.71
CA SER A 7 -3.39 7.96 -5.07
C SER A 7 -2.25 8.58 -5.87
N ASP A 8 -2.04 9.88 -5.67
CA ASP A 8 -0.89 10.59 -6.24
C ASP A 8 0.45 10.11 -5.64
N THR A 9 0.41 9.38 -4.53
CA THR A 9 1.54 8.78 -3.82
C THR A 9 1.80 7.32 -4.21
N HIS A 10 1.35 6.93 -5.40
CA HIS A 10 1.59 5.60 -6.00
C HIS A 10 1.07 4.41 -5.18
N GLN A 11 0.04 4.61 -4.34
CA GLN A 11 -0.73 3.51 -3.77
C GLN A 11 -2.03 3.30 -4.52
N TRP A 12 -2.53 2.07 -4.49
CA TRP A 12 -3.85 1.72 -4.99
C TRP A 12 -4.72 1.15 -3.86
N VAL A 13 -6.03 1.25 -4.06
CA VAL A 13 -7.05 0.58 -3.25
C VAL A 13 -8.02 -0.17 -4.16
N SER A 14 -8.35 -1.40 -3.80
CA SER A 14 -9.34 -2.23 -4.48
C SER A 14 -10.36 -2.74 -3.47
N PRO A 15 -11.67 -2.50 -3.67
CA PRO A 15 -12.71 -3.13 -2.86
C PRO A 15 -12.57 -4.66 -2.90
N HIS A 16 -12.72 -5.30 -1.75
CA HIS A 16 -12.84 -6.75 -1.63
C HIS A 16 -14.29 -7.14 -1.35
N ASP A 17 -14.92 -6.48 -0.38
CA ASP A 17 -16.33 -6.58 -0.02
C ASP A 17 -16.88 -5.20 0.41
N GLU A 18 -18.03 -5.15 1.09
CA GLU A 18 -18.68 -3.90 1.52
C GLU A 18 -17.90 -3.13 2.61
N GLU A 19 -17.13 -3.83 3.44
CA GLU A 19 -16.42 -3.24 4.59
C GLU A 19 -14.88 -3.32 4.44
N VAL A 20 -14.39 -4.21 3.58
CA VAL A 20 -12.96 -4.49 3.41
C VAL A 20 -12.49 -4.05 2.02
N ALA A 21 -11.36 -3.36 2.01
CA ALA A 21 -10.60 -3.06 0.81
C ALA A 21 -9.15 -3.51 0.96
N TYR A 22 -8.55 -3.93 -0.14
CA TYR A 22 -7.12 -4.17 -0.23
C TYR A 22 -6.40 -2.89 -0.64
N ILE A 23 -5.20 -2.70 -0.08
CA ILE A 23 -4.30 -1.62 -0.44
C ILE A 23 -2.94 -2.19 -0.86
N GLY A 24 -2.23 -1.46 -1.70
CA GLY A 24 -0.87 -1.81 -2.09
C GLY A 24 -0.17 -0.64 -2.78
N ILE A 25 1.06 -0.87 -3.21
CA ILE A 25 1.81 0.08 -4.04
C ILE A 25 1.65 -0.26 -5.52
N SER A 26 1.72 0.75 -6.38
CA SER A 26 1.64 0.59 -7.83
C SER A 26 2.87 -0.14 -8.37
N ASP A 27 2.73 -0.64 -9.60
CA ASP A 27 3.84 -1.27 -10.32
C ASP A 27 5.05 -0.32 -10.45
N TYR A 28 4.78 0.95 -10.82
CA TYR A 28 5.81 1.99 -10.86
C TYR A 28 6.53 2.18 -9.52
N ALA A 29 5.81 2.12 -8.39
CA ALA A 29 6.41 2.28 -7.08
C ALA A 29 7.32 1.10 -6.72
N GLN A 30 6.92 -0.14 -7.01
CA GLN A 30 7.78 -1.30 -6.73
C GLN A 30 9.04 -1.29 -7.61
N GLU A 31 8.93 -0.93 -8.90
CA GLU A 31 10.11 -0.81 -9.77
C GLU A 31 11.08 0.28 -9.27
N SER A 32 10.54 1.40 -8.78
CA SER A 32 11.34 2.51 -8.25
C SER A 32 12.02 2.18 -6.91
N LEU A 33 11.42 1.28 -6.13
CA LEU A 33 11.98 0.79 -4.86
C LEU A 33 13.04 -0.29 -5.08
N GLY A 34 12.86 -1.16 -6.09
CA GLY A 34 13.72 -2.31 -6.33
C GLY A 34 13.36 -3.48 -5.41
N ASP A 35 14.37 -4.26 -5.02
CA ASP A 35 14.15 -5.47 -4.22
C ASP A 35 13.65 -5.12 -2.82
N ILE A 36 12.39 -5.46 -2.54
CA ILE A 36 11.76 -5.26 -1.23
C ILE A 36 12.33 -6.28 -0.25
N ILE A 37 12.88 -5.79 0.87
CA ILE A 37 13.49 -6.63 1.90
C ILE A 37 12.68 -6.67 3.19
N TYR A 38 11.85 -5.66 3.44
CA TYR A 38 11.06 -5.57 4.65
C TYR A 38 9.79 -4.76 4.44
N ILE A 39 8.71 -5.20 5.10
CA ILE A 39 7.44 -4.49 5.14
C ILE A 39 6.98 -4.47 6.60
N ASP A 40 6.87 -3.27 7.15
CA ASP A 40 6.19 -3.02 8.41
C ASP A 40 4.71 -2.74 8.12
N THR A 41 3.85 -3.54 8.73
CA THR A 41 2.40 -3.48 8.53
C THR A 41 1.72 -3.06 9.83
N PRO A 42 0.61 -2.30 9.76
CA PRO A 42 -0.12 -1.93 10.95
C PRO A 42 -0.62 -3.18 11.69
N SER A 43 -0.69 -3.11 13.02
CA SER A 43 -1.31 -4.17 13.81
C SER A 43 -2.78 -4.34 13.43
N ILE A 44 -3.27 -5.58 13.45
CA ILE A 44 -4.68 -5.88 13.18
C ILE A 44 -5.57 -5.08 14.13
N GLY A 45 -6.55 -4.35 13.57
CA GLY A 45 -7.47 -3.50 14.32
C GLY A 45 -6.95 -2.08 14.61
N ALA A 46 -5.73 -1.73 14.20
CA ALA A 46 -5.24 -0.36 14.26
C ALA A 46 -6.14 0.58 13.44
N LYS A 47 -6.36 1.78 13.97
CA LYS A 47 -7.14 2.84 13.31
C LYS A 47 -6.22 3.99 12.95
N PHE A 48 -6.35 4.48 11.73
CA PHE A 48 -5.57 5.59 11.19
C PHE A 48 -6.50 6.49 10.36
N LYS A 49 -6.11 7.75 10.18
CA LYS A 49 -6.83 8.72 9.34
C LYS A 49 -6.34 8.66 7.90
N ALA A 50 -7.14 9.18 6.97
CA ALA A 50 -6.70 9.35 5.59
C ALA A 50 -5.45 10.23 5.52
N GLY A 51 -4.40 9.74 4.85
CA GLY A 51 -3.10 10.42 4.75
C GLY A 51 -2.17 10.20 5.95
N GLU A 52 -2.61 9.52 7.00
CA GLU A 52 -1.75 9.11 8.11
C GLU A 52 -0.90 7.91 7.70
N GLN A 53 0.38 7.92 8.08
CA GLN A 53 1.28 6.79 7.85
C GLN A 53 0.82 5.60 8.70
N CYS A 54 0.61 4.44 8.05
CA CYS A 54 0.17 3.21 8.72
C CYS A 54 1.20 2.07 8.65
N GLY A 55 2.27 2.22 7.88
CA GLY A 55 3.31 1.20 7.70
C GLY A 55 4.48 1.75 6.87
N THR A 56 5.49 0.91 6.67
CA THR A 56 6.71 1.28 5.94
C THR A 56 7.16 0.12 5.07
N ILE A 57 7.66 0.41 3.87
CA ILE A 57 8.25 -0.56 2.95
C ILE A 57 9.72 -0.18 2.80
N GLU A 58 10.62 -1.12 3.07
CA GLU A 58 12.06 -0.96 2.90
C GLU A 58 12.55 -1.84 1.77
N SER A 59 13.42 -1.26 0.94
CA SER A 59 14.03 -1.92 -0.19
C SER A 59 15.54 -1.70 -0.20
N VAL A 60 16.23 -2.58 -0.92
CA VAL A 60 17.63 -2.37 -1.27
C VAL A 60 17.67 -1.88 -2.71
N LYS A 61 18.35 -0.76 -2.91
CA LYS A 61 18.72 -0.31 -4.25
C LYS A 61 20.07 -0.93 -4.58
N THR A 62 20.04 -1.92 -5.46
CA THR A 62 21.23 -2.57 -6.01
C THR A 62 21.87 -1.73 -7.10
#